data_AF-A0A641RZD2-F1
#
_entry.id   AF-A0A641RZD2-F1
#
_cell.length_a   1.000
_cell.length_b   1.000
_cell.length_c   1.000
_cell.angle_alpha   90.00
_cell.angle_beta   90.00
_cell.angle_gamma   90.00
#
_symmetry.space_group_name_H-M   'P 1'
#
loop_
_entity.id
_entity.type
_entity.pdbx_description
1 polymer ?
#
loop_
_entity_poly.entity_id
_entity_poly.type
_entity_poly.pdbx_seq_one_letter_code
_entity_poly.pdbx_strand_id
1 'polypeptide(L)'
;MKKLIFSILAFSLAATALSQQVKEIEILPNEKWWGGATDLGSQMPFRENTMEIDLQTQNFNNQTTPLLISNKGRYIWCDGPFRFQLKNGKIRIESARGAIEHATAGTTLKEAYQAASKKHFPPSETLPPELFFSKPQYNTWIELIYNQNQEDILKYAQSIIDNGFPTGILMIDDSWQKNYANFGFRPDKFPNPKAMVDKLHSMGFKVMLWVSPFVTPDSEEFRDLRAKGYLVKKKGSDQPAILNWWNGSSACYDLSNPAAYNHLREALQKIQKDYGIDGFKFDAGDPERYLAKDVDVFDQQSY
;
A
#
# COMPACT_ATOMS: atom_id res chain seq x y z
N MET A 1 -4.63 -56.92 -7.70
CA MET A 1 -5.22 -55.55 -7.75
C MET A 1 -4.46 -54.68 -6.77
N LYS A 2 -3.87 -53.58 -7.25
CA LYS A 2 -2.87 -52.76 -6.55
C LYS A 2 -3.48 -51.99 -5.38
N LYS A 3 -2.84 -52.04 -4.20
CA LYS A 3 -3.11 -51.15 -3.06
C LYS A 3 -2.48 -49.79 -3.35
N LEU A 4 -3.30 -48.74 -3.38
CA LEU A 4 -2.84 -47.35 -3.51
C LEU A 4 -2.73 -46.76 -2.09
N ILE A 5 -1.51 -46.54 -1.62
CA ILE A 5 -1.23 -45.85 -0.36
C ILE A 5 -1.17 -44.36 -0.69
N PHE A 6 -2.12 -43.58 -0.20
CA PHE A 6 -2.05 -42.12 -0.23
C PHE A 6 -1.13 -41.65 0.91
N SER A 7 0.08 -41.22 0.58
CA SER A 7 0.95 -40.47 1.49
C SER A 7 0.50 -39.01 1.49
N ILE A 8 -0.10 -38.57 2.59
CA ILE A 8 -0.37 -37.16 2.85
C ILE A 8 0.96 -36.55 3.33
N LEU A 9 1.61 -35.77 2.46
CA LEU A 9 2.71 -34.89 2.88
C LEU A 9 2.11 -33.71 3.64
N ALA A 10 2.21 -33.72 4.95
CA ALA A 10 1.95 -32.54 5.76
C ALA A 10 3.16 -31.59 5.64
N PHE A 11 3.02 -30.51 4.87
CA PHE A 11 3.94 -29.38 4.95
C PHE A 11 3.69 -28.65 6.27
N SER A 12 4.48 -28.95 7.30
CA SER A 12 4.56 -28.11 8.48
C SER A 12 5.36 -26.85 8.14
N LEU A 13 4.69 -25.72 7.89
CA LEU A 13 5.35 -24.42 8.01
C LEU A 13 5.66 -24.22 9.49
N ALA A 14 6.90 -24.48 9.88
CA ALA A 14 7.41 -24.03 11.16
C ALA A 14 7.52 -22.50 11.08
N ALA A 15 6.47 -21.80 11.51
CA ALA A 15 6.57 -20.38 11.80
C ALA A 15 7.48 -20.22 13.02
N THR A 16 8.75 -19.91 12.78
CA THR A 16 9.62 -19.42 13.85
C THR A 16 9.12 -18.02 14.21
N ALA A 17 8.26 -17.94 15.23
CA ALA A 17 7.96 -16.68 15.88
C ALA A 17 9.27 -16.14 16.48
N LEU A 18 9.90 -15.20 15.78
CA LEU A 18 11.00 -14.44 16.36
C LEU A 18 10.44 -13.72 17.59
N SER A 19 11.07 -13.90 18.75
CA SER A 19 10.67 -13.20 19.96
C SER A 19 10.77 -11.69 19.73
N GLN A 20 9.81 -10.94 20.28
CA GLN A 20 9.85 -9.48 20.36
C GLN A 20 11.26 -9.00 20.75
N GLN A 21 11.86 -8.16 19.91
CA GLN A 21 13.19 -7.61 20.16
C GLN A 21 13.06 -6.20 20.71
N VAL A 22 13.85 -5.89 21.74
CA VAL A 22 14.02 -4.53 22.25
C VAL A 22 15.51 -4.20 22.20
N LYS A 23 15.85 -3.05 21.64
CA LYS A 23 17.21 -2.50 21.66
C LYS A 23 17.20 -1.07 22.15
N GLU A 24 18.21 -0.74 22.95
CA GLU A 24 18.55 0.63 23.28
C GLU A 24 19.85 1.02 22.58
N ILE A 25 19.84 2.16 21.91
CA ILE A 25 20.96 2.65 21.13
C ILE A 25 21.34 4.03 21.65
N GLU A 26 22.58 4.17 22.11
CA GLU A 26 23.11 5.46 22.56
C GLU A 26 23.25 6.43 21.37
N ILE A 27 22.78 7.66 21.59
CA ILE A 27 22.91 8.79 20.67
C ILE A 27 24.27 9.45 20.92
N LEU A 28 25.07 9.56 19.86
CA LEU A 28 26.40 10.15 19.94
C LEU A 28 26.33 11.69 20.08
N PRO A 29 27.39 12.34 20.58
CA PRO A 29 27.45 13.80 20.62
C PRO A 29 27.22 14.44 19.24
N ASN A 30 26.28 15.39 19.17
CA ASN A 30 25.84 16.08 17.96
C ASN A 30 25.28 15.14 16.86
N GLU A 31 24.81 13.97 17.25
CA GLU A 31 24.10 13.06 16.37
C GLU A 31 22.63 13.44 16.25
N LYS A 32 22.10 13.29 15.04
CA LYS A 32 20.73 13.61 14.65
C LYS A 32 20.18 12.43 13.85
N TRP A 33 18.89 12.17 13.95
CA TRP A 33 18.23 11.01 13.34
C TRP A 33 17.00 11.40 12.52
N TRP A 34 16.77 10.66 11.43
CA TRP A 34 15.66 10.81 10.47
C TRP A 34 15.09 9.44 10.09
N GLY A 35 13.87 9.40 9.56
CA GLY A 35 13.24 8.20 9.03
C GLY A 35 11.97 7.80 9.77
N GLY A 36 11.54 6.55 9.62
CA GLY A 36 10.32 6.02 10.24
C GLY A 36 9.06 6.33 9.45
N ALA A 37 8.65 7.59 9.35
CA ALA A 37 7.42 8.00 8.67
C ALA A 37 7.59 9.32 7.92
N THR A 38 7.01 9.40 6.72
CA THR A 38 7.09 10.59 5.85
C THR A 38 6.42 11.82 6.48
N ASP A 39 5.27 11.64 7.12
CA ASP A 39 4.49 12.71 7.76
C ASP A 39 5.20 13.37 8.95
N LEU A 40 6.17 12.67 9.55
CA LEU A 40 6.99 13.20 10.63
C LEU A 40 8.12 14.11 10.13
N GLY A 41 8.22 14.38 8.83
CA GLY A 41 9.32 15.16 8.23
C GLY A 41 9.53 16.53 8.86
N SER A 42 8.47 17.22 9.28
CA SER A 42 8.54 18.52 9.98
C SER A 42 9.12 18.42 11.41
N GLN A 43 9.09 17.22 11.99
CA GLN A 43 9.64 16.91 13.31
C GLN A 43 11.08 16.41 13.21
N MET A 44 11.61 16.22 11.99
CA MET A 44 12.96 15.74 11.75
C MET A 44 13.96 16.88 11.50
N PRO A 45 15.23 16.75 11.92
CA PRO A 45 15.76 15.64 12.71
C PRO A 45 15.08 15.54 14.07
N PHE A 46 14.84 14.31 14.52
CA PHE A 46 14.14 14.07 15.78
C PHE A 46 14.90 14.74 16.94
N ARG A 47 14.13 15.35 17.84
CA ARG A 47 14.63 15.97 19.08
C ARG A 47 14.57 14.95 20.23
N GLU A 48 15.21 15.30 21.34
CA GLU A 48 15.08 14.58 22.61
C GLU A 48 13.60 14.52 23.06
N ASN A 49 13.21 13.44 23.74
CA ASN A 49 11.88 13.23 24.32
C ASN A 49 10.74 13.21 23.30
N THR A 50 10.89 12.42 22.23
CA THR A 50 9.79 12.18 21.31
C THR A 50 8.64 11.44 22.00
N MET A 51 7.43 11.58 21.46
CA MET A 51 6.40 10.57 21.70
C MET A 51 6.86 9.21 21.15
N GLU A 52 6.24 8.14 21.61
CA GLU A 52 6.43 6.83 20.98
C GLU A 52 5.80 6.85 19.58
N ILE A 53 6.57 6.43 18.60
CA ILE A 53 6.14 6.32 17.20
C ILE A 53 6.05 4.84 16.88
N ASP A 54 4.85 4.32 16.60
CA ASP A 54 4.60 2.90 16.37
C ASP A 54 4.25 2.61 14.90
N LEU A 55 5.26 2.28 14.10
CA LEU A 55 5.10 1.94 12.69
C LEU A 55 4.37 0.60 12.48
N GLN A 56 4.16 -0.19 13.55
CA GLN A 56 3.48 -1.48 13.48
C GLN A 56 1.96 -1.33 13.46
N THR A 57 1.45 -0.17 13.87
CA THR A 57 0.00 0.06 13.98
C THR A 57 -0.45 1.31 13.27
N GLN A 58 0.47 2.20 12.90
CA GLN A 58 0.18 3.49 12.28
C GLN A 58 1.04 3.70 11.05
N ASN A 59 0.44 4.24 9.99
CA ASN A 59 1.19 4.73 8.83
C ASN A 59 1.32 6.26 8.78
N PHE A 60 0.76 6.95 9.79
CA PHE A 60 0.81 8.40 9.93
C PHE A 60 0.31 9.10 8.65
N ASN A 61 -0.89 8.72 8.20
CA ASN A 61 -1.58 9.31 7.05
C ASN A 61 -0.94 9.08 5.67
N ASN A 62 0.18 8.33 5.58
CA ASN A 62 0.79 8.04 4.28
C ASN A 62 1.73 6.80 4.32
N GLN A 63 3.04 7.02 4.44
CA GLN A 63 4.05 5.99 4.24
C GLN A 63 5.00 5.90 5.43
N THR A 64 5.24 4.68 5.86
CA THR A 64 6.24 4.31 6.86
C THR A 64 7.32 3.41 6.28
N THR A 65 8.49 3.44 6.89
CA THR A 65 9.62 2.57 6.55
C THR A 65 10.36 2.26 7.84
N PRO A 66 10.61 0.98 8.17
CA PRO A 66 11.38 0.59 9.36
C PRO A 66 12.89 0.86 9.16
N LEU A 67 13.22 2.13 8.95
CA LEU A 67 14.56 2.65 8.76
C LEU A 67 14.72 3.96 9.52
N LEU A 68 15.74 4.03 10.37
CA LEU A 68 16.28 5.29 10.88
C LEU A 68 17.71 5.48 10.38
N ILE A 69 18.08 6.71 10.02
CA ILE A 69 19.42 7.08 9.54
C ILE A 69 19.94 8.28 10.32
N SER A 70 21.25 8.33 10.52
CA SER A 70 21.92 9.37 11.31
C SER A 70 22.98 10.13 10.53
N ASN A 71 23.22 11.39 10.92
CA ASN A 71 24.28 12.24 10.36
C ASN A 71 25.70 11.77 10.73
N LYS A 72 25.85 10.72 11.54
CA LYS A 72 27.12 10.09 11.91
C LYS A 72 27.41 8.82 11.11
N GLY A 73 26.69 8.58 10.01
CA GLY A 73 26.89 7.39 9.20
C GLY A 73 26.31 6.13 9.82
N ARG A 74 25.32 6.25 10.71
CA ARG A 74 24.66 5.12 11.37
C ARG A 74 23.25 4.91 10.82
N TYR A 75 22.81 3.66 10.76
CA TYR A 75 21.42 3.33 10.45
C TYR A 75 20.88 2.26 11.39
N ILE A 76 19.56 2.21 11.49
CA ILE A 76 18.82 1.18 12.17
C ILE A 76 17.77 0.64 11.22
N TRP A 77 17.75 -0.67 11.02
CA TRP A 77 16.84 -1.36 10.10
C TRP A 77 16.15 -2.53 10.81
N CYS A 78 14.93 -2.86 10.39
CA CYS A 78 14.30 -4.14 10.68
C CYS A 78 13.48 -4.56 9.45
N ASP A 79 13.48 -5.84 9.11
CA ASP A 79 12.61 -6.35 8.03
C ASP A 79 11.12 -6.29 8.39
N GLY A 80 10.80 -6.21 9.68
CA GLY A 80 9.46 -5.92 10.17
C GLY A 80 9.30 -4.47 10.61
N PRO A 81 8.06 -3.98 10.74
CA PRO A 81 7.81 -2.67 11.34
C PRO A 81 8.30 -2.65 12.79
N PHE A 82 8.71 -1.47 13.27
CA PHE A 82 9.11 -1.27 14.66
C PHE A 82 8.44 -0.04 15.26
N ARG A 83 8.35 -0.01 16.58
CA ARG A 83 8.12 1.21 17.34
C ARG A 83 9.44 1.78 17.85
N PHE A 84 9.51 3.08 17.99
CA PHE A 84 10.70 3.74 18.53
C PHE A 84 10.38 5.01 19.33
N GLN A 85 11.31 5.35 20.23
CA GLN A 85 11.28 6.58 21.01
C GLN A 85 12.70 7.08 21.26
N LEU A 86 12.91 8.39 21.11
CA LEU A 86 14.15 9.05 21.52
C LEU A 86 13.96 9.69 22.89
N LYS A 87 14.71 9.24 23.89
CA LYS A 87 14.60 9.71 25.27
C LYS A 87 15.90 9.46 26.04
N ASN A 88 16.31 10.42 26.87
CA ASN A 88 17.47 10.34 27.76
C ASN A 88 18.79 9.96 27.05
N GLY A 89 19.06 10.55 25.89
CA GLY A 89 20.25 10.29 25.08
C GLY A 89 20.23 8.95 24.35
N LYS A 90 19.08 8.26 24.32
CA LYS A 90 18.93 6.94 23.72
C LYS A 90 17.80 6.86 22.74
N ILE A 91 17.91 5.93 21.81
CA ILE A 91 16.81 5.45 20.97
C ILE A 91 16.41 4.07 21.48
N ARG A 92 15.20 3.95 22.02
CA ARG A 92 14.58 2.65 22.29
C ARG A 92 13.85 2.22 21.03
N ILE A 93 14.12 1.00 20.56
CA ILE A 93 13.44 0.40 19.41
C ILE A 93 12.91 -0.96 19.82
N GLU A 94 11.70 -1.24 19.39
CA GLU A 94 11.02 -2.50 19.66
C GLU A 94 10.30 -2.99 18.41
N SER A 95 10.46 -4.28 18.10
CA SER A 95 9.78 -4.90 16.98
C SER A 95 9.24 -6.28 17.38
N ALA A 96 8.00 -6.55 17.01
CA ALA A 96 7.39 -7.86 17.22
C ALA A 96 7.87 -8.93 16.22
N ARG A 97 8.47 -8.53 15.08
CA ARG A 97 8.95 -9.44 14.03
C ARG A 97 10.14 -8.87 13.29
N GLY A 98 11.07 -9.74 12.88
CA GLY A 98 12.33 -9.33 12.24
C GLY A 98 13.44 -9.02 13.25
N ALA A 99 14.67 -8.92 12.75
CA ALA A 99 15.83 -8.61 13.57
C ALA A 99 16.16 -7.12 13.49
N ILE A 100 16.28 -6.46 14.65
CA ILE A 100 16.70 -5.06 14.70
C ILE A 100 18.21 -5.01 14.42
N GLU A 101 18.60 -4.47 13.29
CA GLU A 101 19.98 -4.21 12.93
C GLU A 101 20.34 -2.76 13.26
N HIS A 102 21.50 -2.56 13.88
CA HIS A 102 22.09 -1.23 14.09
C HIS A 102 23.54 -1.28 13.65
N ALA A 103 23.90 -0.41 12.69
CA ALA A 103 25.21 -0.44 12.05
C ALA A 103 25.79 0.96 11.88
N THR A 104 27.12 1.03 11.84
CA THR A 104 27.87 2.21 11.38
C THR A 104 28.45 1.89 10.01
N ALA A 105 28.04 2.64 9.00
CA ALA A 105 28.37 2.42 7.59
C ALA A 105 28.70 3.75 6.90
N GLY A 106 29.78 4.39 7.38
CA GLY A 106 30.27 5.67 6.88
C GLY A 106 30.34 6.72 7.98
N THR A 107 30.35 7.98 7.58
CA THR A 107 30.44 9.15 8.46
C THR A 107 29.33 10.18 8.18
N THR A 108 28.52 9.96 7.15
CA THR A 108 27.46 10.87 6.70
C THR A 108 26.11 10.19 6.58
N LEU A 109 25.03 10.99 6.59
CA LEU A 109 23.67 10.50 6.36
C LEU A 109 23.52 9.76 5.00
N LYS A 110 24.18 10.27 3.96
CA LYS A 110 24.15 9.69 2.62
C LYS A 110 24.75 8.27 2.60
N GLU A 111 25.92 8.09 3.22
CA GLU A 111 26.59 6.80 3.26
C GLU A 111 25.78 5.77 4.05
N ALA A 112 25.20 6.17 5.19
CA ALA A 112 24.30 5.31 5.97
C ALA A 112 23.11 4.82 5.13
N TYR A 113 22.42 5.75 4.44
CA TYR A 113 21.29 5.39 3.58
C TYR A 113 21.71 4.48 2.42
N GLN A 114 22.81 4.80 1.73
CA GLN A 114 23.29 3.98 0.62
C GLN A 114 23.69 2.57 1.06
N ALA A 115 24.30 2.42 2.23
CA ALA A 115 24.62 1.13 2.81
C ALA A 115 23.37 0.33 3.17
N ALA A 116 22.40 0.96 3.86
CA ALA A 116 21.13 0.33 4.20
C ALA A 116 20.34 -0.10 2.96
N SER A 117 20.22 0.78 1.95
CA SER A 117 19.55 0.48 0.69
C SER A 117 20.21 -0.68 -0.04
N LYS A 118 21.54 -0.65 -0.23
CA LYS A 118 22.27 -1.72 -0.91
C LYS A 118 22.07 -3.09 -0.24
N LYS A 119 21.94 -3.11 1.09
CA LYS A 119 21.84 -4.34 1.86
C LYS A 119 20.41 -4.86 1.97
N HIS A 120 19.44 -3.98 2.23
CA HIS A 120 18.10 -4.39 2.67
C HIS A 120 16.99 -4.11 1.66
N PHE A 121 17.13 -3.07 0.83
CA PHE A 121 16.12 -2.67 -0.15
C PHE A 121 16.82 -2.09 -1.39
N PRO A 122 17.58 -2.93 -2.13
CA PRO A 122 18.27 -2.47 -3.31
C PRO A 122 17.24 -1.99 -4.35
N PRO A 123 17.50 -0.87 -5.05
CA PRO A 123 16.61 -0.43 -6.11
C PRO A 123 16.54 -1.51 -7.19
N SER A 124 15.37 -1.69 -7.80
CA SER A 124 15.16 -2.66 -8.89
C SER A 124 15.86 -2.29 -10.20
N GLU A 125 16.59 -1.18 -10.24
CA GLU A 125 17.19 -0.55 -11.43
C GLU A 125 16.19 -0.22 -12.55
N THR A 126 14.88 -0.39 -12.28
CA THR A 126 13.80 -0.08 -13.20
C THR A 126 13.22 1.27 -12.83
N LEU A 127 13.34 2.24 -13.74
CA LEU A 127 12.73 3.55 -13.55
C LEU A 127 11.23 3.48 -13.85
N PRO A 128 10.37 4.19 -13.10
CA PRO A 128 9.01 4.44 -13.53
C PRO A 128 9.00 5.12 -14.90
N PRO A 129 7.94 4.95 -15.71
CA PRO A 129 7.84 5.60 -17.01
C PRO A 129 8.08 7.12 -16.91
N GLU A 130 8.85 7.68 -17.85
CA GLU A 130 9.25 9.10 -17.88
C GLU A 130 8.04 10.05 -17.76
N LEU A 131 6.88 9.63 -18.27
CA LEU A 131 5.63 10.39 -18.24
C LEU A 131 5.23 10.83 -16.82
N PHE A 132 5.51 10.02 -15.79
CA PHE A 132 5.19 10.37 -14.40
C PHE A 132 5.99 11.57 -13.87
N PHE A 133 7.10 11.93 -14.53
CA PHE A 133 7.97 13.04 -14.15
C PHE A 133 7.91 14.20 -15.14
N SER A 134 7.68 13.92 -16.43
CA SER A 134 7.73 14.90 -17.51
C SER A 134 6.38 15.50 -17.89
N LYS A 135 5.26 14.92 -17.43
CA LYS A 135 3.90 15.37 -17.74
C LYS A 135 3.06 15.53 -16.47
N PRO A 136 2.02 16.40 -16.51
CA PRO A 136 1.10 16.55 -15.40
C PRO A 136 0.30 15.26 -15.15
N GLN A 137 -0.07 15.07 -13.88
CA GLN A 137 -0.99 14.04 -13.42
C GLN A 137 -2.27 14.75 -12.94
N TYR A 138 -3.34 14.56 -13.70
CA TYR A 138 -4.68 15.08 -13.40
C TYR A 138 -5.48 14.00 -12.69
N ASN A 139 -6.34 14.43 -11.77
CA ASN A 139 -7.21 13.53 -11.03
C ASN A 139 -8.60 14.15 -10.91
N THR A 140 -9.63 13.35 -11.20
CA THR A 140 -11.02 13.79 -11.22
C THR A 140 -11.66 13.91 -9.83
N TRP A 141 -10.92 13.62 -8.75
CA TRP A 141 -11.40 13.66 -7.36
C TRP A 141 -11.94 15.03 -6.97
N ILE A 142 -11.20 16.12 -7.19
CA ILE A 142 -11.65 17.46 -6.75
C ILE A 142 -12.84 17.95 -7.57
N GLU A 143 -12.87 17.63 -8.86
CA GLU A 143 -13.91 18.11 -9.77
C GLU A 143 -15.22 17.32 -9.62
N LEU A 144 -15.14 16.00 -9.54
CA LEU A 144 -16.30 15.11 -9.62
C LEU A 144 -16.59 14.37 -8.32
N ILE A 145 -15.61 14.27 -7.41
CA ILE A 145 -15.68 13.54 -6.13
C ILE A 145 -16.24 12.13 -6.37
N TYR A 146 -17.52 11.91 -6.05
CA TYR A 146 -18.21 10.62 -6.20
C TYR A 146 -19.15 10.54 -7.42
N ASN A 147 -19.37 11.65 -8.14
CA ASN A 147 -20.19 11.66 -9.37
C ASN A 147 -19.34 11.42 -10.63
N GLN A 148 -18.43 10.45 -10.58
CA GLN A 148 -17.65 10.05 -11.76
C GLN A 148 -18.58 9.51 -12.84
N ASN A 149 -18.51 10.09 -14.04
CA ASN A 149 -19.33 9.69 -15.17
C ASN A 149 -18.66 10.06 -16.50
N GLN A 150 -19.06 9.36 -17.55
CA GLN A 150 -18.41 9.47 -18.86
C GLN A 150 -18.46 10.88 -19.47
N GLU A 151 -19.59 11.58 -19.34
CA GLU A 151 -19.77 12.91 -19.93
C GLU A 151 -18.84 13.93 -19.26
N ASP A 152 -18.88 14.00 -17.94
CA ASP A 152 -18.10 14.99 -17.20
C ASP A 152 -16.59 14.72 -17.26
N ILE A 153 -16.16 13.46 -17.34
CA ILE A 153 -14.75 13.11 -17.52
C ILE A 153 -14.22 13.60 -18.88
N LEU A 154 -14.99 13.40 -19.95
CA LEU A 154 -14.62 13.89 -21.28
C LEU A 154 -14.61 15.43 -21.32
N LYS A 155 -15.59 16.06 -20.67
CA LYS A 155 -15.66 17.52 -20.53
C LYS A 155 -14.46 18.08 -19.75
N TYR A 156 -14.07 17.43 -18.65
CA TYR A 156 -12.90 17.81 -17.86
C TYR A 156 -11.61 17.72 -18.69
N ALA A 157 -11.41 16.60 -19.40
CA ALA A 157 -10.26 16.43 -20.29
C ALA A 157 -10.22 17.46 -21.43
N GLN A 158 -11.37 17.80 -22.02
CA GLN A 158 -11.46 18.83 -23.05
C GLN A 158 -11.14 20.21 -22.48
N SER A 159 -11.64 20.52 -21.28
CA SER A 159 -11.38 21.80 -20.60
C SER A 159 -9.89 22.01 -20.30
N ILE A 160 -9.14 20.95 -19.97
CA ILE A 160 -7.67 21.02 -19.82
C ILE A 160 -7.03 21.54 -21.12
N ILE A 161 -7.40 20.96 -22.26
CA ILE A 161 -6.87 21.32 -23.57
C ILE A 161 -7.31 22.73 -23.97
N ASP A 162 -8.59 23.07 -23.82
CA ASP A 162 -9.15 24.37 -24.20
C ASP A 162 -8.52 25.53 -23.42
N ASN A 163 -8.05 25.26 -22.19
CA ASN A 163 -7.33 26.22 -21.35
C ASN A 163 -5.80 26.21 -21.57
N GLY A 164 -5.31 25.49 -22.59
CA GLY A 164 -3.90 25.49 -22.98
C GLY A 164 -2.97 24.70 -22.06
N PHE A 165 -3.51 23.87 -21.17
CA PHE A 165 -2.69 22.99 -20.34
C PHE A 165 -2.21 21.77 -21.14
N PRO A 166 -0.99 21.25 -20.87
CA PRO A 166 -0.48 20.09 -21.56
C PRO A 166 -1.23 18.82 -21.16
N THR A 167 -1.37 17.88 -22.09
CA THR A 167 -1.91 16.54 -21.78
C THR A 167 -0.90 15.74 -20.94
N GLY A 168 -1.39 14.67 -20.31
CA GLY A 168 -0.58 13.85 -19.42
C GLY A 168 -1.33 12.61 -18.95
N ILE A 169 -1.22 12.31 -17.67
CA ILE A 169 -1.95 11.20 -17.05
C ILE A 169 -3.27 11.75 -16.50
N LEU A 170 -4.39 11.12 -16.84
CA LEU A 170 -5.71 11.40 -16.28
C LEU A 170 -6.16 10.21 -15.45
N MET A 171 -6.29 10.42 -14.13
CA MET A 171 -6.79 9.45 -13.18
C MET A 171 -8.28 9.65 -12.97
N ILE A 172 -9.08 8.63 -13.30
CA ILE A 172 -10.50 8.58 -12.94
C ILE A 172 -10.55 8.06 -11.50
N ASP A 173 -10.99 8.91 -10.58
CA ASP A 173 -11.03 8.60 -9.15
C ASP A 173 -12.23 7.71 -8.79
N ASP A 174 -12.46 7.51 -7.49
CA ASP A 174 -13.44 6.59 -6.91
C ASP A 174 -14.87 6.74 -7.48
N SER A 175 -15.65 5.65 -7.43
CA SER A 175 -17.05 5.51 -7.90
C SER A 175 -17.24 5.24 -9.40
N TRP A 176 -16.17 4.88 -10.13
CA TRP A 176 -16.30 4.33 -11.49
C TRP A 176 -16.84 2.88 -11.51
N GLN A 177 -16.63 2.13 -10.42
CA GLN A 177 -17.15 0.77 -10.20
C GLN A 177 -18.58 0.83 -9.66
N LYS A 178 -19.35 -0.26 -9.83
CA LYS A 178 -20.67 -0.38 -9.20
C LYS A 178 -20.58 -0.60 -7.69
N ASN A 179 -19.67 -1.47 -7.27
CA ASN A 179 -19.33 -1.84 -5.90
C ASN A 179 -17.81 -1.89 -5.80
N TYR A 180 -17.23 -1.75 -4.61
CA TYR A 180 -15.80 -2.02 -4.43
C TYR A 180 -15.50 -3.50 -4.72
N ALA A 181 -14.40 -3.74 -5.44
CA ALA A 181 -13.99 -5.00 -6.04
C ALA A 181 -14.86 -5.50 -7.21
N ASN A 182 -15.85 -4.71 -7.66
CA ASN A 182 -16.47 -4.93 -8.96
C ASN A 182 -15.55 -4.34 -10.04
N PHE A 183 -14.79 -5.20 -10.69
CA PHE A 183 -13.81 -4.82 -11.71
C PHE A 183 -14.44 -4.55 -13.09
N GLY A 184 -15.54 -3.79 -13.10
CA GLY A 184 -16.25 -3.31 -14.28
C GLY A 184 -16.79 -1.91 -14.06
N PHE A 185 -16.87 -1.12 -15.15
CA PHE A 185 -17.51 0.19 -15.08
C PHE A 185 -19.01 0.04 -14.84
N ARG A 186 -19.56 0.92 -13.99
CA ARG A 186 -21.00 0.96 -13.78
C ARG A 186 -21.72 1.50 -15.04
N PRO A 187 -22.63 0.73 -15.66
CA PRO A 187 -23.17 1.07 -16.98
C PRO A 187 -24.12 2.29 -16.95
N ASP A 188 -24.67 2.63 -15.79
CA ASP A 188 -25.56 3.78 -15.60
C ASP A 188 -24.83 5.13 -15.66
N LYS A 189 -23.52 5.16 -15.36
CA LYS A 189 -22.68 6.37 -15.45
C LYS A 189 -21.67 6.33 -16.60
N PHE A 190 -21.35 5.12 -17.07
CA PHE A 190 -20.39 4.86 -18.14
C PHE A 190 -21.05 3.96 -19.19
N PRO A 191 -21.87 4.51 -20.09
CA PRO A 191 -22.57 3.72 -21.10
C PRO A 191 -21.62 3.12 -22.15
N ASN A 192 -20.45 3.73 -22.39
CA ASN A 192 -19.44 3.21 -23.31
C ASN A 192 -18.00 3.53 -22.83
N PRO A 193 -17.53 2.89 -21.76
CA PRO A 193 -16.24 3.19 -21.14
C PRO A 193 -15.06 2.96 -22.07
N LYS A 194 -15.14 1.96 -22.98
CA LYS A 194 -14.08 1.74 -23.98
C LYS A 194 -13.96 2.92 -24.93
N ALA A 195 -15.07 3.41 -25.47
CA ALA A 195 -15.05 4.58 -26.36
C ALA A 195 -14.60 5.85 -25.63
N MET A 196 -14.94 6.00 -24.35
CA MET A 196 -14.43 7.09 -23.50
C MET A 196 -12.91 7.05 -23.41
N VAL A 197 -12.33 5.89 -23.06
CA VAL A 197 -10.88 5.72 -22.95
C VAL A 197 -10.20 5.95 -24.31
N ASP A 198 -10.74 5.40 -25.41
CA ASP A 198 -10.22 5.63 -26.76
C ASP A 198 -10.22 7.11 -27.14
N LYS A 199 -11.28 7.84 -26.76
CA LYS A 199 -11.37 9.28 -26.98
C LYS A 199 -10.31 10.03 -26.17
N LEU A 200 -10.13 9.70 -24.89
CA LEU A 200 -9.10 10.30 -24.04
C LEU A 200 -7.68 10.02 -24.57
N HIS A 201 -7.43 8.80 -25.05
CA HIS A 201 -6.17 8.45 -25.73
C HIS A 201 -5.97 9.27 -27.00
N SER A 202 -7.01 9.44 -27.82
CA SER A 202 -6.93 10.27 -29.04
C SER A 202 -6.65 11.76 -28.75
N MET A 203 -7.02 12.21 -27.55
CA MET A 203 -6.73 13.55 -27.03
C MET A 203 -5.31 13.65 -26.46
N GLY A 204 -4.55 12.55 -26.39
CA GLY A 204 -3.17 12.52 -25.90
C GLY A 204 -3.01 12.27 -24.40
N PHE A 205 -4.06 11.78 -23.72
CA PHE A 205 -3.97 11.37 -22.32
C PHE A 205 -3.61 9.89 -22.18
N LYS A 206 -2.95 9.56 -21.06
CA LYS A 206 -2.92 8.21 -20.49
C LYS A 206 -3.97 8.09 -19.41
N VAL A 207 -4.68 6.98 -19.34
CA VAL A 207 -5.84 6.82 -18.43
C VAL A 207 -5.51 5.82 -17.34
N MET A 208 -5.67 6.24 -16.09
CA MET A 208 -5.51 5.41 -14.91
C MET A 208 -6.81 5.35 -14.10
N LEU A 209 -7.02 4.27 -13.36
CA LEU A 209 -8.18 4.11 -12.48
C LEU A 209 -7.77 4.03 -11.01
N TRP A 210 -8.57 4.64 -10.15
CA TRP A 210 -8.47 4.46 -8.71
C TRP A 210 -8.95 3.07 -8.28
N VAL A 211 -8.20 2.41 -7.39
CA VAL A 211 -8.49 1.08 -6.87
C VAL A 211 -8.13 1.03 -5.38
N SER A 212 -8.96 0.37 -4.58
CA SER A 212 -8.66 0.03 -3.19
C SER A 212 -8.78 -1.48 -2.96
N PRO A 213 -8.22 -2.03 -1.87
CA PRO A 213 -8.36 -3.45 -1.53
C PRO A 213 -9.72 -3.78 -0.88
N PHE A 214 -10.61 -2.79 -0.73
CA PHE A 214 -11.89 -2.99 -0.06
C PHE A 214 -12.93 -3.66 -0.97
N VAL A 215 -13.91 -4.29 -0.33
CA VAL A 215 -14.98 -5.07 -0.96
C VAL A 215 -16.29 -4.66 -0.29
N THR A 216 -17.25 -4.20 -1.10
CA THR A 216 -18.57 -3.79 -0.60
C THR A 216 -19.28 -4.98 0.07
N PRO A 217 -19.73 -4.87 1.32
CA PRO A 217 -20.49 -5.94 1.99
C PRO A 217 -21.79 -6.28 1.24
N ASP A 218 -22.26 -7.53 1.38
CA ASP A 218 -23.48 -8.05 0.72
C ASP A 218 -23.52 -7.96 -0.83
N SER A 219 -22.40 -7.66 -1.47
CA SER A 219 -22.23 -7.71 -2.92
C SER A 219 -22.03 -9.16 -3.44
N GLU A 220 -22.14 -9.35 -4.75
CA GLU A 220 -21.83 -10.64 -5.39
C GLU A 220 -20.34 -10.97 -5.24
N GLU A 221 -19.50 -9.95 -5.39
CA GLU A 221 -18.05 -10.01 -5.23
C GLU A 221 -17.69 -10.46 -3.81
N PHE A 222 -18.35 -9.90 -2.80
CA PHE A 222 -18.14 -10.31 -1.40
C PHE A 222 -18.45 -11.79 -1.18
N ARG A 223 -19.58 -12.29 -1.71
CA ARG A 223 -19.97 -13.70 -1.54
C ARG A 223 -18.97 -14.65 -2.20
N ASP A 224 -18.51 -14.31 -3.40
CA ASP A 224 -17.50 -15.10 -4.13
C ASP A 224 -16.15 -15.10 -3.41
N LEU A 225 -15.63 -13.93 -3.04
CA LEU A 225 -14.34 -13.81 -2.35
C LEU A 225 -14.35 -14.46 -0.97
N ARG A 226 -15.47 -14.35 -0.24
CA ARG A 226 -15.68 -15.06 1.03
C ARG A 226 -15.63 -16.56 0.83
N ALA A 227 -16.33 -17.10 -0.17
CA ALA A 227 -16.34 -18.54 -0.46
C ALA A 227 -14.94 -19.08 -0.81
N LYS A 228 -14.11 -18.26 -1.46
CA LYS A 228 -12.71 -18.58 -1.78
C LYS A 228 -11.73 -18.38 -0.62
N GLY A 229 -12.14 -17.76 0.48
CA GLY A 229 -11.27 -17.44 1.61
C GLY A 229 -10.25 -16.34 1.30
N TYR A 230 -10.62 -15.38 0.44
CA TYR A 230 -9.73 -14.31 -0.03
C TYR A 230 -9.83 -13.00 0.75
N LEU A 231 -10.68 -12.96 1.79
CA LEU A 231 -10.92 -11.77 2.61
C LEU A 231 -10.25 -11.89 3.97
N VAL A 232 -9.78 -10.76 4.49
CA VAL A 232 -9.30 -10.65 5.88
C VAL A 232 -10.40 -11.14 6.83
N LYS A 233 -10.02 -11.96 7.81
CA LYS A 233 -10.97 -12.60 8.73
C LYS A 233 -11.05 -11.86 10.06
N LYS A 234 -12.19 -11.94 10.72
CA LYS A 234 -12.34 -11.50 12.11
C LYS A 234 -11.49 -12.40 13.01
N LYS A 235 -10.85 -11.83 14.04
CA LYS A 235 -10.04 -12.60 15.00
C LYS A 235 -10.76 -13.84 15.53
N GLY A 236 -10.13 -15.00 15.41
CA GLY A 236 -10.62 -16.28 15.91
C GLY A 236 -11.88 -16.79 15.19
N SER A 237 -12.15 -16.32 13.97
CA SER A 237 -13.36 -16.65 13.22
C SER A 237 -13.06 -16.87 11.73
N ASP A 238 -13.85 -17.71 11.07
CA ASP A 238 -13.83 -17.85 9.61
C ASP A 238 -14.68 -16.80 8.88
N GLN A 239 -15.31 -15.87 9.61
CA GLN A 239 -16.08 -14.78 9.02
C GLN A 239 -15.17 -13.65 8.55
N PRO A 240 -15.44 -13.04 7.38
CA PRO A 240 -14.74 -11.83 6.96
C PRO A 240 -14.88 -10.71 7.99
N ALA A 241 -13.81 -9.97 8.24
CA ALA A 241 -13.85 -8.76 9.03
C ALA A 241 -14.49 -7.62 8.23
N ILE A 242 -15.26 -6.78 8.91
CA ILE A 242 -15.78 -5.52 8.35
C ILE A 242 -15.02 -4.38 9.00
N LEU A 243 -14.26 -3.65 8.18
CA LEU A 243 -13.31 -2.64 8.61
C LEU A 243 -13.85 -1.25 8.29
N ASN A 244 -13.66 -0.31 9.21
CA ASN A 244 -14.01 1.09 9.01
C ASN A 244 -12.85 1.83 8.32
N TRP A 245 -13.18 2.53 7.24
CA TRP A 245 -12.26 3.37 6.46
C TRP A 245 -12.95 4.71 6.14
N TRP A 246 -12.24 5.65 5.52
CA TRP A 246 -12.79 7.00 5.30
C TRP A 246 -14.06 6.99 4.45
N ASN A 247 -14.26 5.94 3.64
CA ASN A 247 -15.39 5.81 2.72
C ASN A 247 -16.46 4.81 3.22
N GLY A 248 -16.46 4.50 4.52
CA GLY A 248 -17.50 3.71 5.18
C GLY A 248 -16.97 2.41 5.80
N SER A 249 -17.73 1.32 5.65
CA SER A 249 -17.41 0.02 6.23
C SER A 249 -17.39 -1.05 5.14
N SER A 250 -16.31 -1.84 5.06
CA SER A 250 -16.12 -2.80 3.98
C SER A 250 -15.33 -4.02 4.45
N ALA A 251 -15.48 -5.13 3.74
CA ALA A 251 -14.50 -6.21 3.86
C ALA A 251 -13.24 -5.83 3.09
N CYS A 252 -12.13 -6.54 3.30
CA CYS A 252 -10.85 -6.25 2.66
C CYS A 252 -10.25 -7.52 2.07
N TYR A 253 -9.64 -7.42 0.89
CA TYR A 253 -8.79 -8.47 0.35
C TYR A 253 -7.65 -8.80 1.34
N ASP A 254 -7.43 -10.08 1.57
CA ASP A 254 -6.24 -10.55 2.27
C ASP A 254 -5.09 -10.74 1.28
N LEU A 255 -4.34 -9.67 1.02
CA LEU A 255 -3.24 -9.70 0.05
C LEU A 255 -2.02 -10.49 0.54
N SER A 256 -2.01 -10.93 1.80
CA SER A 256 -1.01 -11.90 2.28
C SER A 256 -1.28 -13.32 1.77
N ASN A 257 -2.50 -13.59 1.30
CA ASN A 257 -2.86 -14.82 0.59
C ASN A 257 -2.45 -14.70 -0.89
N PRO A 258 -1.48 -15.52 -1.39
CA PRO A 258 -1.04 -15.45 -2.78
C PRO A 258 -2.17 -15.69 -3.79
N ALA A 259 -3.19 -16.49 -3.44
CA ALA A 259 -4.33 -16.74 -4.30
C ALA A 259 -5.24 -15.51 -4.42
N ALA A 260 -5.47 -14.79 -3.31
CA ALA A 260 -6.24 -13.55 -3.30
C ALA A 260 -5.50 -12.44 -4.06
N TYR A 261 -4.18 -12.31 -3.85
CA TYR A 261 -3.31 -11.41 -4.62
C TYR A 261 -3.41 -11.67 -6.12
N ASN A 262 -3.27 -12.94 -6.54
CA ASN A 262 -3.35 -13.30 -7.96
C ASN A 262 -4.73 -13.02 -8.53
N HIS A 263 -5.80 -13.28 -7.78
CA HIS A 263 -7.17 -12.96 -8.20
C HIS A 263 -7.36 -11.46 -8.47
N LEU A 264 -6.92 -10.61 -7.55
CA LEU A 264 -6.98 -9.15 -7.73
C LEU A 264 -6.16 -8.72 -8.95
N ARG A 265 -4.92 -9.22 -9.07
CA ARG A 265 -4.02 -8.90 -10.20
C ARG A 265 -4.65 -9.26 -11.55
N GLU A 266 -5.23 -10.46 -11.66
CA GLU A 266 -5.87 -10.93 -12.89
C GLU A 266 -7.11 -10.09 -13.25
N ALA A 267 -7.90 -9.70 -12.25
CA ALA A 267 -9.06 -8.84 -12.47
C ALA A 267 -8.65 -7.44 -12.98
N LEU A 268 -7.58 -6.86 -12.41
CA LEU A 268 -7.02 -5.59 -12.87
C LEU A 268 -6.45 -5.71 -14.29
N GLN A 269 -5.69 -6.77 -14.60
CA GLN A 269 -5.18 -7.03 -15.95
C GLN A 269 -6.31 -7.18 -16.98
N LYS A 270 -7.43 -7.80 -16.59
CA LYS A 270 -8.61 -7.93 -17.43
C LYS A 270 -9.22 -6.55 -17.74
N ILE A 271 -9.35 -5.66 -16.76
CA ILE A 271 -9.81 -4.27 -17.00
C ILE A 271 -8.90 -3.54 -17.98
N GLN A 272 -7.57 -3.65 -17.80
CA GLN A 272 -6.62 -3.02 -18.72
C GLN A 272 -6.83 -3.50 -20.14
N LYS A 273 -7.02 -4.80 -20.34
CA LYS A 273 -7.28 -5.39 -21.65
C LYS A 273 -8.62 -4.97 -22.24
N ASP A 274 -9.69 -5.01 -21.44
CA ASP A 274 -11.05 -4.77 -21.92
C ASP A 274 -11.31 -3.30 -22.27
N TYR A 275 -10.74 -2.38 -21.49
CA TYR A 275 -11.00 -0.94 -21.62
C TYR A 275 -9.82 -0.12 -22.12
N GLY A 276 -8.59 -0.68 -22.17
CA GLY A 276 -7.39 0.05 -22.55
C GLY A 276 -6.77 0.90 -21.44
N ILE A 277 -6.99 0.54 -20.16
CA ILE A 277 -6.46 1.30 -19.01
C ILE A 277 -4.93 1.16 -18.92
N ASP A 278 -4.23 2.28 -18.76
CA ASP A 278 -2.76 2.35 -18.75
C ASP A 278 -2.13 2.09 -17.36
N GLY A 279 -2.91 2.21 -16.28
CA GLY A 279 -2.42 1.93 -14.92
C GLY A 279 -3.46 2.16 -13.83
N PHE A 280 -3.02 2.06 -12.56
CA PHE A 280 -3.88 2.16 -11.39
C PHE A 280 -3.29 3.06 -10.31
N LYS A 281 -4.14 3.86 -9.66
CA LYS A 281 -3.85 4.53 -8.39
C LYS A 281 -4.35 3.61 -7.29
N PHE A 282 -3.43 2.97 -6.57
CA PHE A 282 -3.77 2.18 -5.38
C PHE A 282 -3.91 3.10 -4.19
N ASP A 283 -5.03 2.99 -3.49
CA ASP A 283 -5.38 3.86 -2.37
C ASP A 283 -5.93 3.01 -1.21
N ALA A 284 -5.87 3.58 -0.02
CA ALA A 284 -6.24 2.93 1.24
C ALA A 284 -5.34 1.73 1.58
N GLY A 285 -5.87 0.77 2.35
CA GLY A 285 -5.10 -0.40 2.80
C GLY A 285 -4.08 -0.05 3.88
N ASP A 286 -4.39 0.93 4.73
CA ASP A 286 -3.51 1.31 5.83
C ASP A 286 -3.52 0.23 6.93
N PRO A 287 -2.39 -0.03 7.61
CA PRO A 287 -2.29 -1.03 8.68
C PRO A 287 -3.23 -0.74 9.86
N GLU A 288 -3.57 0.53 10.09
CA GLU A 288 -4.53 0.99 11.10
C GLU A 288 -5.90 0.33 10.97
N ARG A 289 -6.23 -0.21 9.79
CA ARG A 289 -7.54 -0.78 9.47
C ARG A 289 -7.68 -2.24 9.87
N TYR A 290 -6.58 -2.99 10.02
CA TYR A 290 -6.60 -4.43 10.24
C TYR A 290 -5.54 -4.88 11.27
N LEU A 291 -5.58 -4.27 12.45
CA LEU A 291 -4.69 -4.58 13.58
C LEU A 291 -4.76 -6.06 14.00
N ALA A 292 -3.60 -6.65 14.34
CA ALA A 292 -3.46 -8.07 14.71
C ALA A 292 -4.37 -8.57 15.84
N LYS A 293 -4.82 -7.66 16.72
CA LYS A 293 -5.75 -7.95 17.81
C LYS A 293 -7.20 -8.12 17.33
N ASP A 294 -7.55 -7.54 16.19
CA ASP A 294 -8.92 -7.43 15.67
C ASP A 294 -9.18 -8.40 14.51
N VAL A 295 -8.13 -8.81 13.78
CA VAL A 295 -8.23 -9.65 12.59
C VAL A 295 -7.27 -10.83 12.57
N ASP A 296 -7.54 -11.77 11.66
CA ASP A 296 -6.60 -12.79 11.21
C ASP A 296 -6.37 -12.64 9.69
N VAL A 297 -5.09 -12.70 9.29
CA VAL A 297 -4.63 -12.70 7.90
C VAL A 297 -3.93 -14.03 7.58
N PHE A 298 -3.86 -14.39 6.30
CA PHE A 298 -3.42 -15.70 5.83
C PHE A 298 -2.02 -16.08 6.28
N ASP A 299 -1.06 -15.15 6.21
CA ASP A 299 0.34 -15.42 6.60
C ASP A 299 0.62 -15.23 8.10
N GLN A 300 -0.36 -14.75 8.87
CA GLN A 300 -0.28 -14.43 10.30
C GLN A 300 0.85 -13.44 10.66
N GLN A 301 1.28 -12.62 9.69
CA GLN A 301 2.42 -11.72 9.83
C GLN A 301 2.09 -10.33 9.29
N SER A 302 1.42 -10.23 8.14
CA SER A 302 1.15 -8.99 7.41
C SER A 302 -0.04 -8.22 7.97
N TYR A 303 0.08 -7.82 9.23
CA TYR A 303 -0.76 -6.83 9.89
C TYR A 303 -0.21 -5.42 9.68
#